data_AF-A0A970P882-F1
#
_entry.id   AF-A0A970P882-F1
#
_cell.length_a   1.000
_cell.length_b   1.000
_cell.length_c   1.000
_cell.angle_alpha   90.00
_cell.angle_beta   90.00
_cell.angle_gamma   90.00
#
_symmetry.space_group_name_H-M   'P 1'
#
loop_
_entity.id
_entity.type
_entity.pdbx_description
1 polymer ?
#
loop_
_entity_poly.entity_id
_entity_poly.type
_entity_poly.pdbx_seq_one_letter_code
_entity_poly.pdbx_strand_id
1 'polypeptide(L)'
;MLKELSPVIHRQARTICRNHPEVIEDAYQEARIKLWALLEQGHRERPYLLAATKNCIIDTYRRERRQPQRLEPFPTAGGDEHDPLEGVAAPGEEIGELETTIFITSRGGSLRRALIKLVFTDEAMTGAERVALCRARKELQADLSMMMN
;
A
#
# COMPACT_ATOMS: atom_id res chain seq x y z
N MET A 1 -9.56 -24.57 -3.87
CA MET A 1 -9.48 -23.60 -5.00
C MET A 1 -8.47 -22.48 -4.79
N LEU A 2 -8.52 -21.65 -3.74
CA LEU A 2 -7.55 -20.55 -3.56
C LEU A 2 -6.08 -21.03 -3.55
N LYS A 3 -5.77 -22.02 -2.70
CA LYS A 3 -4.42 -22.64 -2.65
C LYS A 3 -4.03 -23.34 -3.95
N GLU A 4 -5.00 -23.96 -4.62
CA GLU A 4 -4.80 -24.72 -5.86
C GLU A 4 -4.45 -23.82 -7.06
N LEU A 5 -5.14 -22.68 -7.21
CA LEU A 5 -4.93 -21.77 -8.34
C LEU A 5 -3.79 -20.78 -8.09
N SER A 6 -3.38 -20.57 -6.84
CA SER A 6 -2.31 -19.61 -6.47
C SER A 6 -1.00 -19.81 -7.26
N PRO A 7 -0.45 -21.04 -7.44
CA PRO A 7 0.76 -21.23 -8.24
C PRO A 7 0.56 -20.93 -9.73
N VAL A 8 -0.65 -21.15 -10.26
CA VAL A 8 -0.98 -20.85 -11.66
C VAL A 8 -0.99 -19.34 -11.88
N ILE A 9 -1.62 -18.61 -10.96
CA ILE A 9 -1.71 -17.14 -11.01
C ILE A 9 -0.32 -16.52 -10.85
N HIS A 10 0.53 -17.05 -9.95
CA HIS A 10 1.91 -16.58 -9.81
C HIS A 10 2.72 -16.78 -11.11
N ARG A 11 2.58 -17.95 -11.77
CA ARG A 11 3.17 -18.17 -13.10
C ARG A 11 2.66 -17.17 -14.13
N GLN A 12 1.35 -16.88 -14.15
CA GLN A 12 0.77 -15.87 -15.05
C GLN A 12 1.37 -14.48 -14.78
N ALA A 13 1.49 -14.07 -13.53
CA ALA A 13 2.10 -12.79 -13.15
C ALA A 13 3.56 -12.70 -13.63
N ARG A 14 4.36 -13.75 -13.41
CA ARG A 14 5.74 -13.84 -13.91
C ARG A 14 5.83 -13.76 -15.44
N THR A 15 4.91 -14.39 -16.16
CA THR A 15 4.89 -14.35 -17.63
C THR A 15 4.49 -12.97 -18.16
N ILE A 16 3.45 -12.35 -17.59
CA ILE A 16 2.92 -11.06 -18.05
C ILE A 16 3.88 -9.93 -17.69
N CYS A 17 4.39 -9.91 -16.46
CA CYS A 17 5.27 -8.88 -15.93
C CYS A 17 6.76 -9.23 -16.09
N ARG A 18 7.12 -10.12 -17.02
CA ARG A 18 8.50 -10.63 -17.19
C ARG A 18 9.57 -9.54 -17.33
N ASN A 19 9.20 -8.38 -17.86
CA ASN A 19 10.10 -7.25 -18.11
C ASN A 19 10.18 -6.28 -16.91
N HIS A 20 9.36 -6.50 -15.89
CA HIS A 20 9.16 -5.63 -14.72
C HIS A 20 9.03 -6.50 -13.46
N PRO A 21 10.13 -7.14 -13.02
CA PRO A 21 10.11 -8.07 -11.90
C PRO A 21 9.59 -7.45 -10.59
N GLU A 22 9.79 -6.15 -10.42
CA GLU A 22 9.29 -5.36 -9.29
C GLU A 22 7.75 -5.38 -9.17
N VAL A 23 7.02 -5.58 -10.27
CA VAL A 23 5.54 -5.58 -10.29
C VAL A 23 4.95 -6.99 -10.09
N ILE A 24 5.76 -8.05 -10.17
CA ILE A 24 5.27 -9.44 -10.17
C ILE A 24 4.51 -9.78 -8.90
N GLU A 25 5.08 -9.48 -7.73
CA GLU A 25 4.47 -9.84 -6.44
C GLU A 25 3.21 -9.03 -6.16
N ASP A 26 3.20 -7.74 -6.50
CA ASP A 26 2.04 -6.87 -6.34
C ASP A 26 0.88 -7.34 -7.23
N ALA A 27 1.15 -7.60 -8.51
CA ALA A 27 0.14 -8.12 -9.44
C ALA A 27 -0.38 -9.51 -9.04
N TYR A 28 0.50 -10.37 -8.49
CA TYR A 28 0.10 -11.66 -7.94
C TYR A 28 -0.82 -11.53 -6.72
N GLN A 29 -0.45 -10.66 -5.76
CA GLN A 29 -1.23 -10.45 -4.54
C GLN A 29 -2.61 -9.88 -4.87
N GLU A 30 -2.69 -8.88 -5.75
CA GLU A 30 -3.97 -8.28 -6.15
C GLU A 30 -4.87 -9.31 -6.86
N ALA A 31 -4.30 -10.12 -7.76
CA ALA A 31 -5.01 -11.20 -8.42
C ALA A 31 -5.47 -12.29 -7.42
N ARG A 32 -4.70 -12.56 -6.37
CA ARG A 32 -5.07 -13.52 -5.32
C ARG A 32 -6.22 -13.00 -4.44
N ILE A 33 -6.24 -11.70 -4.13
CA ILE A 33 -7.36 -11.03 -3.46
C ILE A 33 -8.60 -11.10 -4.34
N LYS A 34 -8.47 -10.80 -5.64
CA LYS A 34 -9.57 -10.93 -6.61
C LYS A 34 -10.11 -12.36 -6.67
N LEU A 35 -9.23 -13.36 -6.69
CA LEU A 35 -9.64 -14.77 -6.65
C LEU A 35 -10.42 -15.08 -5.37
N TRP A 36 -9.93 -14.64 -4.21
CA TRP A 36 -10.63 -14.85 -2.94
C TRP A 36 -12.03 -14.22 -2.96
N ALA A 37 -12.17 -12.97 -3.41
CA ALA A 37 -13.46 -12.30 -3.53
C ALA A 37 -14.44 -13.04 -4.47
N LEU A 38 -13.97 -13.52 -5.63
CA LEU A 38 -14.81 -14.31 -6.55
C LEU A 38 -15.23 -15.65 -5.93
N LEU A 39 -14.36 -16.27 -5.12
CA LEU A 39 -14.70 -17.48 -4.40
C LEU A 39 -15.74 -17.23 -3.29
N GLU A 40 -15.67 -16.09 -2.60
CA GLU A 40 -16.71 -15.71 -1.61
C GLU A 40 -18.07 -15.46 -2.27
N GLN A 41 -18.09 -14.90 -3.48
CA GLN A 41 -19.29 -14.73 -4.30
C GLN A 41 -19.87 -16.03 -4.85
N GLY A 42 -19.24 -17.19 -4.56
CA GLY A 42 -19.74 -18.50 -4.98
C GLY A 42 -19.28 -18.94 -6.37
N HIS A 43 -18.44 -18.17 -7.07
CA HIS A 43 -17.90 -18.63 -8.35
C HIS A 43 -16.96 -19.82 -8.15
N ARG A 44 -17.13 -20.87 -8.97
CA ARG A 44 -16.31 -22.10 -8.93
C ARG A 44 -15.76 -22.51 -10.30
N GLU A 45 -16.16 -21.83 -11.36
CA GLU A 45 -15.72 -22.12 -12.72
C GLU A 45 -14.25 -21.73 -12.92
N ARG A 46 -13.38 -22.73 -12.99
CA ARG A 46 -11.94 -22.52 -13.15
C ARG A 46 -11.56 -21.64 -14.35
N PRO A 47 -12.14 -21.79 -15.56
CA PRO A 47 -11.80 -20.92 -16.69
C PRO A 47 -12.14 -19.45 -16.42
N TYR A 48 -13.31 -19.18 -15.84
CA TYR A 48 -13.73 -17.85 -15.46
C TYR A 48 -12.79 -17.22 -14.42
N LEU A 49 -12.46 -17.96 -13.36
CA LEU A 49 -11.57 -17.50 -12.31
C LEU A 49 -10.18 -17.14 -12.87
N LEU A 50 -9.61 -17.99 -13.72
CA LEU A 50 -8.30 -17.74 -14.34
C LEU A 50 -8.32 -16.55 -15.30
N ALA A 51 -9.42 -16.35 -16.04
CA ALA A 51 -9.58 -15.20 -16.92
C ALA A 51 -9.68 -13.89 -16.11
N ALA A 52 -10.47 -13.89 -15.04
CA ALA A 52 -10.64 -12.73 -14.18
C ALA A 52 -9.34 -12.34 -13.48
N THR A 53 -8.58 -13.31 -12.95
CA THR A 53 -7.29 -13.04 -12.30
C THR A 53 -6.24 -12.60 -13.31
N LYS A 54 -6.25 -13.13 -14.53
CA LYS A 54 -5.37 -12.67 -15.62
C LYS A 54 -5.64 -11.20 -15.98
N ASN A 55 -6.91 -10.81 -16.11
CA ASN A 55 -7.27 -9.42 -16.40
C ASN A 55 -6.83 -8.49 -15.27
N CYS A 56 -7.00 -8.92 -14.01
CA CYS A 56 -6.50 -8.18 -12.85
C CYS A 56 -4.98 -7.95 -12.93
N ILE A 57 -4.18 -8.98 -13.24
CA ILE A 57 -2.72 -8.85 -13.43
C ILE A 57 -2.39 -7.81 -14.51
N ILE A 58 -3.09 -7.87 -15.66
CA ILE A 58 -2.87 -6.93 -16.77
C ILE A 58 -3.19 -5.50 -16.36
N ASP A 59 -4.27 -5.29 -15.62
CA ASP A 59 -4.70 -3.96 -15.19
C ASP A 59 -3.76 -3.38 -14.13
N THR A 60 -3.28 -4.19 -13.19
CA THR A 60 -2.22 -3.79 -12.24
C THR A 60 -0.95 -3.41 -12.99
N TYR A 61 -0.47 -4.27 -13.88
CA TYR A 61 0.71 -4.00 -14.71
C TYR A 61 0.56 -2.71 -15.54
N ARG A 62 -0.63 -2.43 -16.07
CA ARG A 62 -0.89 -1.19 -16.81
C ARG A 62 -0.93 0.04 -15.90
N ARG A 63 -1.50 -0.07 -14.70
CA ARG A 63 -1.58 1.03 -13.72
C ARG A 63 -0.20 1.46 -13.26
N GLU A 64 0.67 0.52 -12.90
CA GLU A 64 2.05 0.81 -12.49
C GLU A 64 2.86 1.52 -13.60
N ARG A 65 2.49 1.29 -14.86
CA ARG A 65 3.14 1.90 -16.01
C ARG A 65 2.50 3.20 -16.48
N ARG A 66 1.33 3.58 -15.94
CA ARG A 66 0.74 4.89 -16.26
C ARG A 66 1.58 5.96 -15.59
N GLN A 67 2.17 6.82 -16.41
CA GLN A 67 2.64 8.10 -15.92
C GLN A 67 1.40 8.95 -15.56
N PRO A 68 1.44 9.68 -14.43
CA PRO A 68 0.39 10.63 -14.10
C PRO A 68 0.30 11.63 -15.25
N GLN A 69 -0.82 11.62 -15.97
CA GLN A 69 -1.08 12.65 -16.95
C GLN A 69 -1.31 13.95 -16.19
N ARG A 70 -0.53 14.98 -16.53
CA ARG A 70 -0.90 16.34 -16.16
C ARG A 70 -2.23 16.61 -16.83
N LEU A 71 -3.24 16.94 -16.04
CA LEU A 71 -4.48 17.48 -16.58
C LEU A 71 -4.10 18.78 -17.28
N GLU A 72 -4.38 18.87 -18.58
CA GLU A 72 -4.28 20.13 -19.32
C GLU A 72 -5.13 21.17 -18.58
N PRO A 73 -4.64 22.40 -18.40
CA PRO A 73 -5.45 23.46 -17.82
C PRO A 73 -6.72 23.59 -18.65
N PHE A 74 -7.88 23.50 -18.00
CA PHE A 74 -9.14 23.80 -18.65
C PHE A 74 -9.05 25.21 -19.26
N PRO A 75 -9.53 25.42 -20.50
CA PRO A 75 -9.65 26.77 -21.02
C PRO A 75 -10.67 27.49 -20.14
N THR A 76 -10.18 28.36 -19.25
CA THR A 76 -11.01 29.28 -18.48
C THR A 76 -11.66 30.23 -19.49
N ALA A 77 -12.88 29.89 -19.90
CA ALA A 77 -13.75 30.85 -20.56
C ALA A 77 -13.97 31.98 -19.55
N GLY A 78 -13.53 33.19 -19.89
CA GLY A 78 -13.53 34.33 -18.99
C GLY A 78 -14.88 34.56 -18.32
N GLY A 79 -14.85 34.78 -17.00
CA GLY A 79 -15.98 35.17 -16.18
C GLY A 79 -15.90 34.55 -14.79
N ASP A 80 -15.40 35.35 -13.85
CA ASP A 80 -15.37 35.13 -12.40
C ASP A 80 -14.72 33.82 -11.92
N GLU A 81 -13.41 33.89 -11.74
CA GLU A 81 -12.66 32.99 -10.85
C GLU A 81 -13.21 33.12 -9.43
N HIS A 82 -14.18 32.27 -9.10
CA HIS A 82 -14.33 31.83 -7.73
C HIS A 82 -13.42 30.60 -7.57
N ASP A 83 -12.24 30.82 -7.01
CA ASP A 83 -11.43 29.72 -6.48
C ASP A 83 -12.20 29.11 -5.29
N PRO A 84 -12.57 27.81 -5.31
CA PRO A 84 -13.21 27.18 -4.15
C PRO A 84 -12.33 27.16 -2.89
N LEU A 85 -11.08 27.65 -2.96
CA LEU A 85 -10.16 27.83 -1.83
C LEU A 85 -9.93 29.29 -1.42
N GLU A 86 -10.52 30.29 -2.09
CA GLU A 86 -10.30 31.73 -1.79
C GLU A 86 -10.84 32.21 -0.43
N GLY A 87 -11.47 31.31 0.35
CA GLY A 87 -11.91 31.57 1.72
C GLY A 87 -11.05 30.91 2.82
N VAL A 88 -10.03 30.13 2.47
CA VAL A 88 -9.15 29.50 3.46
C VAL A 88 -7.99 30.44 3.73
N ALA A 89 -8.07 31.15 4.86
CA ALA A 89 -7.00 32.00 5.36
C ALA A 89 -5.66 31.24 5.29
N ALA A 90 -4.69 31.84 4.60
CA ALA A 90 -3.31 31.39 4.65
C ALA A 90 -2.86 31.39 6.12
N PRO A 91 -2.37 30.26 6.68
CA PRO A 91 -1.61 30.34 7.91
C PRO A 91 -0.32 31.07 7.54
N GLY A 92 -0.24 32.32 7.97
CA GLY A 92 0.96 33.13 7.89
C GLY A 92 2.13 32.43 8.59
N GLU A 93 3.31 32.70 8.03
CA GLU A 93 4.60 32.75 8.70
C GLU A 93 4.73 31.95 10.00
N GLU A 94 5.19 30.70 9.88
CA GLU A 94 6.12 30.12 10.86
C GLU A 94 6.93 29.02 10.16
N ILE A 95 7.96 29.44 9.44
CA ILE A 95 9.07 28.59 9.00
C ILE A 95 9.86 28.23 10.26
N GLY A 96 9.32 27.31 11.07
CA GLY A 96 9.90 26.91 12.35
C GLY A 96 9.81 25.41 12.66
N GLU A 97 9.06 24.63 11.89
CA GLU A 97 8.77 23.22 12.22
C GLU A 97 9.20 22.20 11.14
N LEU A 98 10.10 22.56 10.22
CA LEU A 98 10.57 21.61 9.20
C LEU A 98 11.59 20.59 9.71
N GLU A 99 12.15 20.76 10.91
CA GLU A 99 13.09 19.79 11.49
C GLU A 99 12.40 18.65 12.27
N THR A 100 11.14 18.79 12.65
CA THR A 100 10.39 17.76 13.39
C THR A 100 9.85 16.65 12.48
N THR A 101 9.60 16.93 11.20
CA THR A 101 9.02 15.95 10.25
C THR A 101 10.03 14.90 9.77
N ILE A 102 11.34 15.20 9.82
CA ILE A 102 12.39 14.21 9.51
C ILE A 102 12.58 13.22 10.68
N PHE A 103 12.21 13.60 11.90
CA PHE A 103 12.35 12.71 13.05
C PHE A 103 11.24 11.65 13.16
N ILE A 104 10.03 11.95 12.65
CA ILE A 104 8.87 11.04 12.70
C ILE A 104 8.98 9.90 11.66
N THR A 105 9.72 10.09 10.56
CA THR A 105 9.90 9.07 9.52
C THR A 105 10.88 7.95 9.92
N SER A 106 11.86 8.23 10.79
CA SER A 106 12.84 7.22 11.23
C SER A 106 12.28 6.23 12.26
N ARG A 107 11.41 6.68 13.18
CA ARG A 107 10.79 5.84 14.22
C ARG A 107 9.76 4.86 13.67
N GLY A 108 8.88 5.32 12.76
CA GLY A 108 7.85 4.47 12.15
C GLY A 108 8.43 3.40 11.23
N GLY A 109 9.51 3.73 10.52
CA GLY A 109 10.19 2.79 9.62
C GLY A 109 10.84 1.62 10.34
N SER A 110 11.53 1.87 11.45
CA SER A 110 12.19 0.81 12.24
C SER A 110 11.20 -0.12 12.94
N LEU A 111 10.09 0.40 13.47
CA LEU A 111 9.05 -0.45 14.08
C LEU A 111 8.36 -1.32 13.04
N ARG A 112 7.98 -0.75 11.88
CA ARG A 112 7.34 -1.50 10.80
C ARG A 112 8.23 -2.64 10.30
N ARG A 113 9.53 -2.38 10.08
CA ARG A 113 10.49 -3.43 9.68
C ARG A 113 10.69 -4.48 10.77
N ALA A 114 10.74 -4.09 12.04
CA ALA A 114 10.84 -5.02 13.16
C ALA A 114 9.65 -5.98 13.23
N LEU A 115 8.42 -5.48 13.05
CA LEU A 115 7.20 -6.29 13.05
C LEU A 115 7.13 -7.23 11.85
N ILE A 116 7.55 -6.77 10.66
CA ILE A 116 7.65 -7.62 9.47
C ILE A 116 8.62 -8.77 9.72
N LYS A 117 9.79 -8.49 10.31
CA LYS A 117 10.76 -9.53 10.65
C LYS A 117 10.20 -10.51 11.68
N LEU A 118 9.69 -10.02 12.80
CA LEU A 118 9.15 -10.88 13.86
C LEU A 118 8.04 -11.84 13.37
N VAL A 119 7.16 -11.38 12.48
CA VAL A 119 5.96 -12.13 12.09
C VAL A 119 6.16 -12.94 10.80
N PHE A 120 6.97 -12.45 9.86
CA PHE A 120 7.00 -12.98 8.49
C PHE A 120 8.37 -13.41 7.99
N THR A 121 9.48 -12.94 8.58
CA THR A 121 10.81 -13.26 8.06
C THR A 121 11.77 -13.59 9.20
N ASP A 122 12.38 -14.78 9.20
CA ASP A 122 13.32 -15.24 10.24
C ASP A 122 14.70 -14.53 10.19
N GLU A 123 14.71 -13.29 9.70
CA GLU A 123 15.88 -12.43 9.59
C GLU A 123 16.23 -11.78 10.94
N ALA A 124 17.54 -11.65 11.19
CA ALA A 124 18.03 -10.99 12.39
C ALA A 124 17.63 -9.49 12.41
N MET A 125 17.07 -9.06 13.54
CA MET A 125 16.73 -7.66 13.77
C MET A 125 17.96 -6.82 14.10
N THR A 126 18.01 -5.61 13.56
CA THR A 126 19.01 -4.60 13.91
C THR A 126 18.79 -4.06 15.33
N GLY A 127 19.79 -3.38 15.90
CA GLY A 127 19.66 -2.74 17.22
C GLY A 127 18.51 -1.72 17.28
N ALA A 128 18.37 -0.89 16.24
CA ALA A 128 17.31 0.12 16.16
C ALA A 128 15.89 -0.50 16.08
N GLU A 129 15.72 -1.57 15.31
CA GLU A 129 14.47 -2.33 15.19
C GLU A 129 14.04 -2.94 16.53
N ARG A 130 14.98 -3.53 17.27
CA ARG A 130 14.72 -4.09 18.61
C ARG A 130 14.30 -3.02 19.62
N VAL A 131 14.98 -1.87 19.62
CA VAL A 131 14.65 -0.76 20.53
C VAL A 131 13.27 -0.18 20.19
N ALA A 132 12.93 -0.05 18.90
CA ALA A 132 11.62 0.42 18.47
C ALA A 132 10.50 -0.54 18.91
N LEU A 133 10.67 -1.85 18.73
CA LEU A 133 9.71 -2.87 19.15
C LEU A 133 9.51 -2.89 20.68
N CYS A 134 10.59 -2.78 21.45
CA CYS A 134 10.51 -2.73 22.91
C CYS A 134 9.78 -1.49 23.43
N ARG A 135 9.94 -0.33 22.77
CA ARG A 135 9.21 0.90 23.15
C ARG A 135 7.73 0.79 22.85
N ALA A 136 7.37 0.35 21.63
CA ALA A 136 5.98 0.13 21.25
C ALA A 136 5.27 -0.86 22.19
N ARG A 137 5.96 -1.92 22.63
CA ARG A 137 5.41 -2.88 23.59
C ARG A 137 5.12 -2.27 24.97
N LYS A 138 5.96 -1.33 25.43
CA LYS A 138 5.73 -0.62 26.70
C LYS A 138 4.59 0.38 26.61
N GLU A 139 4.47 1.09 25.50
CA GLU A 139 3.36 2.02 25.24
C GLU A 139 2.02 1.28 25.23
N LEU A 140 1.94 0.15 24.51
CA LEU A 140 0.73 -0.68 24.46
C LEU A 140 0.36 -1.27 25.83
N GLN A 141 1.35 -1.62 26.65
CA GLN A 141 1.12 -2.09 28.03
C GLN A 141 0.64 -0.97 28.95
N ALA A 142 1.13 0.26 28.78
CA ALA A 142 0.67 1.42 29.53
C ALA A 142 -0.78 1.77 29.16
N ASP A 143 -1.11 1.76 27.87
CA ASP A 143 -2.47 2.02 27.38
C ASP A 143 -3.46 0.96 27.87
N LEU A 144 -3.09 -0.32 27.82
CA LEU A 144 -3.90 -1.41 28.38
C LEU A 144 -4.08 -1.28 29.91
N SER A 145 -3.05 -0.82 30.63
CA SER A 145 -3.15 -0.58 32.07
C SER A 145 -4.02 0.63 32.42
N MET A 146 -4.15 1.61 31.52
CA MET A 146 -5.07 2.75 31.71
C MET A 146 -6.52 2.41 31.35
N MET A 147 -6.75 1.46 30.44
CA MET A 147 -8.12 1.02 30.07
C MET A 147 -8.74 0.05 31.07
N MET A 148 -7.96 -0.52 32.00
CA MET A 148 -8.43 -1.50 33.00
C MET A 148 -8.59 -0.93 34.42
N ASN A 149 -8.41 0.38 34.60
CA ASN A 149 -8.74 1.14 35.82
C ASN A 149 -9.99 2.00 35.58
#